data_AF-A0AAQ4D219-F1
#
_entry.id   AF-A0AAQ4D219-F1
#
_cell.length_a   1.000
_cell.length_b   1.000
_cell.length_c   1.000
_cell.angle_alpha   90.00
_cell.angle_beta   90.00
_cell.angle_gamma   90.00
#
_symmetry.space_group_name_H-M   'P 1'
#
loop_
_entity.id
_entity.type
_entity.pdbx_description
1 polymer ?
#
loop_
_entity_poly.entity_id
_entity_poly.type
_entity_poly.pdbx_seq_one_letter_code
_entity_poly.pdbx_strand_id
1 'polypeptide(L)' 'MWGEYIDRTNLLSSLWPRASAVAERLWSSRDLQSPDRAVWRLNAHRCRMLRRGIPVHPLNSMSCENDEELDFREAFETD' A
#
# COMPACT_ATOMS: atom_id res chain seq x y z
N MET A 1 9.78 11.03 9.13
CA MET A 1 10.12 11.74 7.89
C MET A 1 10.73 13.05 8.31
N TRP A 2 11.93 13.34 7.84
CA TRP A 2 12.57 14.62 8.10
C TRP A 2 12.08 15.67 7.10
N GLY A 3 12.05 16.93 7.52
CA GLY A 3 11.32 18.00 6.86
C GLY A 3 12.15 18.94 6.00
N GLU A 4 13.43 18.65 5.76
CA GLU A 4 14.36 19.58 5.08
C GLU A 4 13.92 19.89 3.64
N TYR A 5 13.27 18.93 2.98
CA TYR A 5 12.79 19.03 1.59
C TYR A 5 11.32 18.61 1.43
N ILE A 6 10.54 18.65 2.52
CA ILE A 6 9.14 18.25 2.52
C ILE A 6 8.26 19.47 2.80
N ASP A 7 7.33 19.75 1.89
CA ASP A 7 6.34 20.82 1.99
C ASP A 7 4.92 20.28 1.81
N ARG A 8 3.93 21.17 1.77
CA ARG A 8 2.52 20.79 1.59
C ARG A 8 2.23 20.11 0.25
N THR A 9 3.08 20.30 -0.75
CA THR A 9 2.87 19.78 -2.11
C THR A 9 3.36 18.34 -2.25
N ASN A 10 4.41 17.96 -1.54
CA ASN A 10 5.04 16.65 -1.66
C ASN A 10 4.90 15.74 -0.42
N LEU A 11 4.32 16.26 0.68
CA LEU A 11 4.15 15.50 1.93
C LEU A 11 3.39 14.18 1.72
N LEU A 12 2.20 14.27 1.14
CA LEU A 12 1.29 13.11 1.04
C LEU A 12 1.84 12.03 0.10
N SER A 13 2.34 12.43 -1.07
CA SER A 13 2.95 11.50 -2.04
C SER A 13 4.26 10.91 -1.52
N SER A 14 4.99 11.62 -0.67
CA SER A 14 6.18 11.08 -0.02
C SER A 14 5.81 10.10 1.09
N LEU A 15 4.77 10.38 1.88
CA LEU A 15 4.41 9.59 3.05
C LEU A 15 3.73 8.27 2.64
N TRP A 16 2.79 8.35 1.70
CA TRP A 16 1.97 7.22 1.27
C TRP A 16 2.51 6.64 -0.04
N PRO A 17 2.62 5.30 -0.17
CA PRO A 17 2.03 4.26 0.68
C PRO A 17 3.01 3.67 1.72
N ARG A 18 4.23 4.21 1.83
CA ARG A 18 5.30 3.67 2.69
C ARG A 18 4.88 3.58 4.15
N ALA A 19 4.18 4.59 4.65
CA ALA A 19 3.65 4.58 6.01
C ALA A 19 2.62 3.47 6.26
N SER A 20 1.88 3.03 5.24
CA SER A 20 0.92 1.93 5.36
C SER A 20 1.59 0.59 5.62
N ALA A 21 2.76 0.33 5.01
CA ALA A 21 3.51 -0.90 5.27
C ALA A 21 3.98 -0.99 6.74
N VAL A 22 4.43 0.13 7.31
CA VAL A 22 4.79 0.21 8.74
C VAL A 22 3.56 0.03 9.63
N ALA A 23 2.44 0.66 9.25
CA ALA A 23 1.18 0.52 9.98
C ALA A 23 0.69 -0.94 10.01
N GLU A 24 0.77 -1.65 8.88
CA GLU A 24 0.42 -3.08 8.81
C GLU A 24 1.31 -3.91 9.73
N ARG A 25 2.63 -3.64 9.77
CA ARG A 25 3.54 -4.39 10.64
C ARG A 25 3.26 -4.16 12.12
N LEU A 26 2.87 -2.95 12.51
CA LEU A 26 2.54 -2.61 13.90
C LEU A 26 1.15 -3.09 14.32
N TRP A 27 0.23 -3.22 13.37
CA TRP A 27 -1.16 -3.62 13.64
C TRP A 27 -1.40 -5.13 13.54
N SER A 28 -0.65 -5.83 12.69
CA SER A 28 -0.84 -7.26 12.43
C SER A 28 -0.18 -8.14 13.49
N SER A 29 -0.65 -9.39 13.60
CA SER A 29 0.00 -10.42 14.42
C SER A 29 1.47 -10.57 14.02
N ARG A 30 2.31 -10.91 14.99
CA ARG A 30 3.73 -11.18 14.75
C ARG A 30 3.93 -12.25 13.69
N ASP A 31 3.01 -13.19 13.52
CA ASP A 31 3.13 -14.34 12.61
C ASP A 31 2.90 -13.98 11.12
N LEU A 32 2.22 -12.86 10.83
CA LEU A 32 2.11 -12.33 9.46
C LEU A 32 3.38 -11.54 9.11
N GLN A 33 4.39 -12.23 8.59
CA GLN A 33 5.67 -11.63 8.21
C GLN A 33 6.02 -11.73 6.74
N SER A 34 5.23 -12.45 5.93
CA SER A 34 5.58 -12.70 4.53
C SER A 34 5.43 -11.43 3.69
N PRO A 35 6.53 -10.85 3.17
CA PRO A 35 6.46 -9.63 2.37
C PRO A 35 5.77 -9.88 1.03
N ASP A 36 5.94 -11.06 0.43
CA ASP A 36 5.36 -11.40 -0.88
C ASP A 36 3.83 -11.34 -0.87
N ARG A 37 3.21 -11.86 0.19
CA ARG A 37 1.75 -11.75 0.38
C ARG A 37 1.31 -10.32 0.70
N ALA A 38 2.16 -9.52 1.34
CA ALA A 38 1.82 -8.14 1.70
C ALA A 38 1.83 -7.19 0.49
N VAL A 39 2.58 -7.50 -0.59
CA VAL A 39 2.64 -6.66 -1.80
C VAL A 39 1.25 -6.46 -2.40
N TRP A 40 0.44 -7.53 -2.47
CA TRP A 40 -0.90 -7.49 -3.06
C TRP A 40 -1.85 -6.60 -2.23
N ARG A 41 -1.90 -6.78 -0.90
CA ARG A 41 -2.70 -5.93 0.00
C ARG A 41 -2.28 -4.48 -0.02
N LEU A 42 -0.96 -4.23 -0.04
CA LEU A 42 -0.42 -2.88 -0.07
C LEU A 42 -0.78 -2.17 -1.38
N ASN A 43 -0.76 -2.89 -2.52
CA ASN A 43 -1.21 -2.35 -3.80
C ASN A 43 -2.72 -2.04 -3.80
N ALA A 44 -3.56 -2.97 -3.31
CA ALA A 44 -5.00 -2.72 -3.16
C ALA A 44 -5.28 -1.53 -2.23
N HIS A 45 -4.50 -1.36 -1.17
CA HIS A 45 -4.62 -0.21 -0.27
C HIS A 45 -4.19 1.11 -0.95
N ARG A 46 -3.14 1.09 -1.77
CA ARG A 46 -2.75 2.23 -2.62
C ARG A 46 -3.89 2.61 -3.57
N CYS A 47 -4.53 1.65 -4.23
CA CYS A 47 -5.66 1.94 -5.13
C CYS A 47 -6.85 2.56 -4.37
N ARG A 48 -7.16 2.07 -3.17
CA ARG A 48 -8.14 2.69 -2.26
C ARG A 48 -7.80 4.14 -1.89
N MET A 49 -6.52 4.47 -1.68
CA MET A 49 -6.10 5.85 -1.42
C MET A 49 -6.25 6.75 -2.64
N LEU A 50 -5.86 6.28 -3.82
CA LEU A 50 -6.01 7.03 -5.07
C LEU A 50 -7.47 7.34 -5.37
N ARG A 51 -8.37 6.36 -5.16
CA ARG A 51 -9.83 6.56 -5.27
C ARG A 51 -10.39 7.60 -4.30
N ARG A 52 -9.71 7.84 -3.18
CA ARG A 52 -10.06 8.88 -2.18
C ARG A 52 -9.41 10.23 -2.46
N GLY A 53 -8.69 10.38 -3.59
CA GLY A 53 -8.00 11.62 -3.95
C GLY A 53 -6.74 11.90 -3.14
N ILE A 54 -6.21 10.91 -2.42
CA ILE A 54 -4.92 11.03 -1.73
C ILE A 54 -3.82 10.80 -2.78
N PRO A 55 -2.86 11.71 -2.96
CA PRO A 55 -1.76 11.48 -3.86
C PRO A 55 -0.79 10.47 -3.23
N VAL A 56 -0.47 9.40 -3.95
CA VAL A 56 0.32 8.27 -3.46
C VAL A 56 1.47 7.97 -4.42
N HIS A 57 2.64 7.64 -3.88
CA HIS A 57 3.78 7.20 -4.70
C HIS A 57 3.47 5.87 -5.43
N PRO A 58 3.95 5.67 -6.66
CA PRO A 58 3.92 4.35 -7.30
C PRO A 58 4.73 3.32 -6.50
N LEU A 59 4.20 2.09 -6.37
CA LEU A 59 4.87 0.99 -5.68
C LEU A 59 5.68 0.10 -6.64
N ASN A 60 5.13 -0.19 -7.81
CA ASN A 60 5.69 -1.04 -8.85
C ASN A 60 4.94 -0.83 -10.18
N SER A 61 5.15 -1.70 -11.16
CA SER A 61 4.45 -1.68 -12.45
C SER A 61 2.97 -2.09 -12.40
N MET A 62 2.38 -2.36 -11.22
CA MET A 62 0.95 -2.66 -11.14
C MET A 62 0.10 -1.40 -11.27
N SER A 63 -0.77 -1.44 -12.27
CA SER A 63 -1.90 -0.53 -12.44
C SER A 63 -3.00 -0.87 -11.43
N CYS A 64 -3.86 0.12 -11.15
CA CYS A 64 -5.11 -0.08 -10.42
C CYS A 64 -6.24 -0.51 -11.37
N GLU A 65 -5.92 -1.34 -12.35
CA GLU A 65 -6.91 -1.93 -13.26
C GLU A 65 -7.62 -3.04 -12.49
N ASN A 66 -8.76 -2.66 -11.90
CA ASN A 66 -9.76 -3.53 -11.26
C ASN A 66 -9.35 -4.14 -9.90
N ASP A 67 -9.54 -3.37 -8.82
CA ASP A 67 -9.35 -3.78 -7.42
C ASP A 67 -10.02 -5.11 -7.01
N GLU A 68 -11.04 -5.59 -7.74
CA GLU A 68 -11.73 -6.86 -7.45
C GLU A 68 -10.89 -8.11 -7.83
N GLU A 69 -10.04 -8.03 -8.85
CA GLU A 69 -9.26 -9.21 -9.31
C GLU A 69 -8.08 -9.54 -8.38
N LEU A 70 -7.59 -8.54 -7.63
CA LEU A 70 -6.47 -8.69 -6.70
C LEU A 70 -6.88 -9.39 -5.38
N ASP A 71 -8.14 -9.25 -4.97
CA ASP A 71 -8.70 -9.93 -3.80
C ASP A 71 -8.94 -11.44 -4.09
N PHE A 72 -9.35 -11.77 -5.32
CA PHE A 72 -9.56 -13.15 -5.76
C PHE A 72 -8.26 -13.99 -5.80
N ARG A 73 -7.10 -13.38 -6.07
CA ARG A 73 -5.81 -14.11 -6.03
C ARG A 73 -5.33 -14.37 -4.61
N GLU A 74 -5.62 -13.49 -3.64
CA GLU A 74 -5.33 -13.77 -2.23
C GLU A 74 -6.16 -14.94 -1.67
N ALA A 75 -7.38 -15.15 -2.17
CA ALA A 75 -8.23 -16.27 -1.74
C ALA A 75 -7.75 -17.65 -2.25
N PHE A 76 -7.14 -17.70 -3.43
CA PHE A 76 -6.72 -18.96 -4.07
C PHE A 76 -5.33 -19.46 -3.69
N GLU A 77 -4.54 -18.66 -2.96
CA GLU A 77 -3.19 -19.03 -2.50
C GLU A 77 -3.16 -19.43 -1.01
N THR A 78 -4.35 -19.56 -0.40
CA THR A 78 -4.55 -20.06 0.97
C THR A 78 -5.13 -21.49 1.04
N ASP A 79 -5.23 -22.20 -0.08
CA ASP A 79 -5.49 -23.65 -0.14
C ASP A 79 -4.18 -24.46 -0.27
#